data_AF-A0A661LCI0-F1
#
_entry.id   AF-A0A661LCI0-F1
#
_cell.length_a   1.000
_cell.length_b   1.000
_cell.length_c   1.000
_cell.angle_alpha   90.00
_cell.angle_beta   90.00
_cell.angle_gamma   90.00
#
_symmetry.space_group_name_H-M   'P 1'
#
loop_
_entity.id
_entity.type
_entity.pdbx_description
1 polymer ?
#
loop_
_entity_poly.entity_id
_entity_poly.type
_entity_poly.pdbx_seq_one_letter_code
_entity_poly.pdbx_strand_id
1 'polypeptide(L)' 'MRILVALDTNPYSKYVVHEVAKLAMNTWADVTLLGVEAKRPASSVNGVQSLRDLPIVRKLREFREEFLGYFKDESASP' A
#
# COMPACT_ATOMS: atom_id res chain seq x y z
N MET A 1 18.37 -4.17 -3.34
CA MET A 1 17.81 -4.51 -2.00
C MET A 1 16.32 -4.77 -2.16
N ARG A 2 15.65 -5.51 -1.26
CA ARG A 2 14.20 -5.77 -1.36
C ARG A 2 13.50 -5.37 -0.06
N ILE A 3 12.42 -4.61 -0.16
CA ILE A 3 11.58 -4.20 0.97
C ILE A 3 10.19 -4.82 0.79
N LEU A 4 9.75 -5.59 1.78
CA LEU A 4 8.38 -6.06 1.90
C LEU A 4 7.69 -5.23 2.99
N VAL A 5 6.55 -4.64 2.66
CA VAL A 5 5.75 -3.89 3.65
C VAL A 5 4.35 -4.48 3.73
N ALA A 6 3.94 -4.82 4.95
CA ALA A 6 2.60 -5.32 5.25
C ALA A 6 1.73 -4.15 5.73
N LEU A 7 0.62 -3.91 5.04
CA LEU A 7 -0.26 -2.76 5.25
C LEU A 7 -1.68 -3.26 5.49
N ASP A 8 -2.42 -2.53 6.33
CA ASP A 8 -3.84 -2.74 6.54
C ASP A 8 -4.63 -1.47 6.18
N THR A 9 -5.92 -1.43 6.50
CA THR A 9 -6.77 -0.27 6.21
C THR A 9 -6.66 0.86 7.24
N ASN A 10 -5.82 0.72 8.26
CA ASN A 10 -5.71 1.71 9.32
C ASN A 10 -4.91 2.95 8.86
N PRO A 11 -5.17 4.14 9.44
CA PRO A 11 -4.49 5.37 9.04
C PRO A 11 -2.97 5.35 9.18
N TYR A 12 -2.42 4.57 10.12
CA TYR A 12 -0.97 4.47 10.30
C TYR A 12 -0.24 3.86 9.10
N SER A 13 -0.91 2.99 8.33
CA SER A 13 -0.33 2.35 7.14
C SER A 13 0.09 3.38 6.09
N LYS A 14 -0.57 4.54 6.06
CA LYS A 14 -0.20 5.68 5.23
C LYS A 14 1.21 6.22 5.54
N TYR A 15 1.49 6.42 6.82
CA TYR A 15 2.79 6.90 7.28
C TYR A 15 3.91 5.92 6.92
N VAL A 16 3.64 4.62 7.09
CA VAL A 16 4.59 3.55 6.73
C VAL A 16 4.94 3.58 5.24
N VAL A 17 3.97 3.81 4.36
CA VAL A 17 4.21 3.91 2.90
C VAL A 17 5.17 5.06 2.58
N HIS A 18 5.01 6.20 3.22
CA HIS A 18 5.88 7.36 3.03
C HIS A 18 7.32 7.09 3.47
N GLU A 19 7.51 6.46 4.63
CA GLU A 19 8.86 6.09 5.10
C GLU A 19 9.52 5.01 4.22
N VAL A 20 8.74 4.05 3.71
CA VAL A 20 9.26 3.08 2.74
C VAL A 20 9.64 3.74 1.42
N ALA A 21 8.92 4.75 0.96
CA ALA A 21 9.30 5.52 -0.24
C ALA A 21 10.66 6.21 -0.06
N LYS A 22 10.88 6.87 1.09
CA LYS A 22 12.19 7.47 1.45
C LYS A 22 13.31 6.44 1.45
N LEU A 23 13.09 5.28 2.07
CA LEU A 23 14.08 4.21 2.12
C LEU A 23 14.39 3.66 0.72
N ALA A 24 13.35 3.43 -0.09
CA ALA A 24 13.48 2.91 -1.44
C ALA A 24 14.25 3.87 -2.35
N MET A 25 14.02 5.18 -2.23
CA MET A 25 14.75 6.20 -2.98
C MET A 25 16.25 6.19 -2.67
N ASN A 26 16.63 6.05 -1.41
CA ASN A 26 18.04 6.06 -0.99
C ASN A 26 18.77 4.74 -1.29
N THR A 27 18.04 3.63 -1.39
CA THR A 27 18.63 2.27 -1.49
C THR A 27 18.40 1.59 -2.83
N TRP A 28 17.65 2.23 -3.73
CA TRP A 28 17.20 1.69 -5.01
C TRP A 28 16.58 0.29 -4.83
N ALA A 29 15.71 0.17 -3.82
CA ALA A 29 15.11 -1.10 -3.45
C ALA A 29 13.87 -1.44 -4.26
N ASP A 30 13.70 -2.72 -4.59
CA ASP A 30 12.42 -3.25 -5.05
C ASP A 30 11.45 -3.32 -3.88
N VAL A 31 10.25 -2.74 -4.04
CA VAL A 31 9.24 -2.68 -2.97
C VAL A 31 8.04 -3.55 -3.30
N THR A 32 7.63 -4.40 -2.36
CA THR A 32 6.38 -5.18 -2.43
C THR A 32 5.41 -4.70 -1.36
N LEU A 33 4.20 -4.28 -1.77
CA LEU A 33 3.11 -3.91 -0.87
C LEU A 33 2.20 -5.11 -0.65
N LEU A 34 2.07 -5.58 0.60
CA LEU A 34 1.22 -6.71 0.99
C LEU A 34 0.05 -6.21 1.83
N GLY A 35 -1.18 -6.42 1.36
CA GLY A 35 -2.39 -6.09 2.12
C GLY A 35 -2.75 -7.19 3.12
N VAL A 36 -2.93 -6.82 4.38
CA VAL A 36 -3.36 -7.69 5.48
C VAL A 36 -4.74 -7.25 5.93
N GLU A 37 -5.69 -8.18 5.89
CA GLU A 37 -7.06 -7.96 6.32
C GLU A 37 -7.38 -8.92 7.48
N ALA A 38 -7.84 -8.37 8.61
CA ALA A 38 -8.28 -9.18 9.74
C ALA A 38 -9.53 -9.95 9.32
N LYS A 39 -9.41 -11.29 9.31
CA LYS A 39 -10.43 -12.32 9.08
C LYS A 39 -11.76 -11.82 8.50
N ARG A 40 -12.02 -12.14 7.23
CA ARG A 40 -13.30 -11.86 6.55
C ARG A 40 -14.48 -12.31 7.43
N PRO A 41 -15.48 -11.44 7.72
CA PRO A 41 -16.69 -11.89 8.36
C PRO A 41 -17.35 -12.97 7.49
N ALA A 42 -17.79 -14.06 8.11
CA ALA A 42 -18.35 -15.25 7.45
C ALA A 42 -19.56 -14.96 6.54
N SER A 43 -20.10 -13.74 6.57
CA SER A 43 -21.22 -13.25 5.77
C SER A 43 -20.91 -13.05 4.28
N SER A 44 -19.63 -13.04 3.86
CA SER A 44 -19.26 -12.85 2.45
C SER A 44 -19.31 -14.14 1.61
N VAL A 45 -19.81 -15.25 2.16
CA VAL A 45 -19.87 -16.55 1.45
C VAL A 45 -21.03 -16.62 0.44
N ASN A 46 -22.02 -15.70 0.53
CA ASN A 46 -23.24 -15.78 -0.28
C ASN A 46 -23.37 -14.75 -1.42
N GLY A 47 -22.33 -13.97 -1.72
CA GLY A 47 -22.37 -13.01 -2.82
C GLY A 47 -21.01 -12.92 -3.48
N VAL A 48 -20.97 -12.96 -4.80
CA VAL A 48 -19.77 -12.79 -5.63
C VAL A 48 -19.27 -11.35 -5.50
N GLN A 49 -18.77 -10.98 -4.32
CA GLN A 49 -18.08 -9.71 -4.16
C GLN A 49 -16.74 -9.88 -4.88
N SER A 50 -16.59 -9.16 -5.99
CA SER A 50 -15.36 -9.15 -6.75
C SER A 50 -14.21 -8.84 -5.80
N LEU A 51 -13.11 -9.60 -5.89
CA LEU A 51 -11.91 -9.34 -5.08
C LEU A 51 -11.42 -7.88 -5.21
N ARG A 52 -11.76 -7.22 -6.33
CA ARG A 52 -11.46 -5.80 -6.59
C ARG A 52 -12.22 -4.83 -5.68
N ASP A 53 -13.34 -5.27 -5.10
CA ASP A 53 -14.19 -4.47 -4.24
C ASP A 53 -13.87 -4.64 -2.75
N LEU A 54 -12.90 -5.49 -2.42
CA LEU A 54 -12.43 -5.61 -1.05
C LEU A 54 -11.80 -4.29 -0.59
N PRO A 55 -12.12 -3.80 0.63
CA PRO A 55 -11.57 -2.55 1.16
C PRO A 55 -10.05 -2.49 1.11
N ILE A 56 -9.38 -3.60 1.46
CA ILE A 56 -7.92 -3.70 1.41
C ILE A 56 -7.35 -3.54 0.00
N VAL A 57 -8.04 -4.04 -1.03
CA VAL A 57 -7.57 -3.94 -2.42
C VAL A 57 -7.68 -2.50 -2.92
N ARG A 58 -8.76 -1.79 -2.55
CA ARG A 58 -8.88 -0.36 -2.84
C ARG A 58 -7.79 0.43 -2.12
N LYS A 59 -7.57 0.15 -0.84
CA LYS A 59 -6.55 0.83 -0.03
C LYS A 59 -5.14 0.61 -0.56
N LEU A 60 -4.80 -0.61 -1.01
CA LEU A 60 -3.50 -0.89 -1.63
C LEU A 60 -3.25 -0.08 -2.91
N ARG A 61 -4.29 0.22 -3.69
CA ARG A 61 -4.15 1.08 -4.88
C ARG A 61 -3.82 2.52 -4.47
N GLU A 62 -4.52 3.03 -3.47
CA GLU A 62 -4.22 4.36 -2.90
C GLU A 62 -2.79 4.42 -2.37
N PHE A 63 -2.34 3.41 -1.61
CA PHE A 63 -0.97 3.33 -1.13
C PHE A 63 0.07 3.25 -2.24
N ARG A 64 -0.23 2.54 -3.34
CA ARG A 64 0.64 2.52 -4.51
C ARG A 64 0.74 3.91 -5.14
N GLU A 65 -0.37 4.62 -5.29
CA GLU A 65 -0.38 5.98 -5.84
C GLU A 65 0.39 6.94 -4.95
N GLU A 66 0.23 6.84 -3.64
CA GLU A 66 0.97 7.63 -2.66
C GLU A 66 2.48 7.34 -2.69
N PHE A 67 2.86 6.06 -2.72
CA PHE A 67 4.26 5.64 -2.86
C PHE A 67 4.88 6.22 -4.14
N LEU A 68 4.20 6.11 -5.28
CA LEU A 68 4.68 6.63 -6.56
C LEU A 68 4.66 8.16 -6.65
N GLY A 69 3.75 8.80 -5.91
CA GLY A 69 3.65 10.26 -5.79
C GLY A 69 4.89 10.88 -5.15
N TYR A 70 5.45 10.22 -4.13
CA TYR A 70 6.65 10.67 -3.42
C TYR A 70 7.81 11.05 -4.37
N PHE A 71 8.04 10.26 -5.42
CA PHE A 71 9.13 10.49 -6.38
C PHE A 71 8.89 11.66 -7.35
N LYS A 72 7.63 12.08 -7.52
CA LYS A 72 7.29 13.21 -8.40
C LYS A 72 7.55 14.54 -7.71
N ASP A 73 7.26 14.62 -6.42
CA ASP A 73 7.37 15.85 -5.64
C ASP A 73 8.84 16.23 -5.37
N GLU A 74 9.73 15.25 -5.21
CA GLU A 74 11.16 15.51 -4.97
C GLU A 74 11.89 15.98 -6.25
N SER A 75 11.43 15.57 -7.44
CA SER A 75 11.97 16.03 -8.72
C SER A 75 11.60 17.47 -9.09
N ALA A 76 10.71 18.10 -8.33
CA ALA A 76 10.26 19.48 -8.51
C ALA A 76 10.97 20.48 -7.57
N SER A 77 11.91 20.02 -6.73
CA SER A 77 12.76 20.90 -5.91
C SER A 77 14.03 21.28 -6.69
N PRO A 78 14.38 22.59 -6.75
CA PRO A 78 15.44 23.14 -7.61
C PRO A 78 16.86 22.73 -7.26
#